data_AF-A0A9N9GNB8-F1
#
_entry.id   AF-A0A9N9GNB8-F1
#
_cell.length_a   1.000
_cell.length_b   1.000
_cell.length_c   1.000
_cell.angle_alpha   90.00
_cell.angle_beta   90.00
_cell.angle_gamma   90.00
#
_symmetry.space_group_name_H-M   'P 1'
#
loop_
_entity.id
_entity.type
_entity.pdbx_description
1 polymer ?
#
loop_
_entity_poly.entity_id
_entity_poly.type
_entity_poly.pdbx_seq_one_letter_code
_entity_poly.pdbx_strand_id
1 'polypeptide(L)'
;MRSNTLRPYLAAVRSTLTAALCVENFSSQVAERHNNPEVEARLSSLEVVVNPLTISRNKHEKVLIEPSVNSIRVSIKIKQADEIERILCHKFTRFMMIRAENFIILRRKPIILVDFIIQFMEEVDKEISEMKLSLNTRARTVAESYLLQFT
;
A
#
# COMPACT_ATOMS: atom_id res chain seq x y z
N MET A 1 -21.65 -21.81 0.26
CA MET A 1 -21.36 -20.44 -0.26
C MET A 1 -20.11 -19.90 0.43
N ARG A 2 -19.00 -19.65 -0.27
CA ARG A 2 -17.89 -18.85 0.31
C ARG A 2 -18.27 -17.38 0.16
N SER A 3 -18.62 -16.71 1.26
CA SER A 3 -18.93 -15.27 1.25
C SER A 3 -17.71 -14.50 0.74
N ASN A 4 -17.90 -13.64 -0.27
CA ASN A 4 -16.82 -12.83 -0.82
C ASN A 4 -16.49 -11.68 0.15
N THR A 5 -15.55 -11.92 1.06
CA THR A 5 -15.13 -10.95 2.09
C THR A 5 -14.33 -9.76 1.55
N LEU A 6 -13.91 -9.77 0.27
CA LEU A 6 -13.17 -8.65 -0.32
C LEU A 6 -14.06 -7.41 -0.48
N ARG A 7 -15.27 -7.58 -1.04
CA ARG A 7 -16.21 -6.49 -1.30
C ARG A 7 -16.60 -5.69 -0.03
N PRO A 8 -17.02 -6.30 1.09
CA PRO A 8 -17.32 -5.54 2.31
C PRO A 8 -16.07 -4.91 2.94
N TYR A 9 -14.89 -5.54 2.84
CA TYR A 9 -13.63 -4.95 3.29
C TYR A 9 -13.28 -3.68 2.50
N LEU A 10 -13.32 -3.73 1.17
CA LEU A 10 -13.05 -2.57 0.32
C LEU A 10 -14.12 -1.47 0.49
N ALA A 11 -15.38 -1.83 0.75
CA ALA A 11 -16.44 -0.87 1.07
C ALA A 11 -16.18 -0.14 2.40
N ALA A 12 -15.73 -0.86 3.44
CA ALA A 12 -15.35 -0.28 4.72
C ALA A 12 -14.12 0.66 4.59
N VAL A 13 -13.07 0.21 3.88
CA VAL A 13 -11.88 1.04 3.59
C VAL A 13 -12.28 2.31 2.82
N ARG A 14 -13.11 2.19 1.77
CA ARG A 14 -13.61 3.34 1.01
C ARG A 14 -14.37 4.32 1.88
N SER A 15 -15.35 3.84 2.66
CA SER A 15 -16.18 4.71 3.51
C SER A 15 -15.36 5.43 4.58
N THR A 16 -14.38 4.74 5.18
CA THR A 16 -13.49 5.34 6.18
C THR A 16 -12.54 6.35 5.56
N LEU A 17 -12.02 6.10 4.35
CA LEU A 17 -11.20 7.07 3.62
C LEU A 17 -12.02 8.30 3.21
N THR A 18 -13.26 8.14 2.75
CA THR A 18 -14.16 9.27 2.45
C THR A 18 -14.43 10.13 3.68
N ALA A 19 -14.60 9.51 4.86
CA ALA A 19 -14.77 10.25 6.12
C ALA A 19 -13.47 10.88 6.64
N ALA A 20 -12.31 10.29 6.35
CA ALA A 20 -11.00 10.82 6.74
C ALA A 20 -10.52 11.96 5.82
N LEU A 21 -10.92 11.97 4.54
CA LEU A 21 -10.57 12.95 3.50
C LEU A 21 -11.24 14.33 3.66
N CYS A 22 -11.57 14.72 4.89
CA CYS A 22 -11.97 16.07 5.28
C CYS A 22 -10.73 16.90 5.68
N VAL A 23 -9.75 16.99 4.77
CA VAL A 23 -8.50 17.74 5.01
C VAL A 23 -8.60 19.20 4.59
N GLU A 24 -8.01 20.08 5.37
CA GLU A 24 -7.97 21.53 5.17
C GLU A 24 -6.53 22.07 5.21
N ASN A 25 -6.31 23.25 4.64
CA ASN A 25 -4.99 23.87 4.68
C ASN A 25 -4.66 24.38 6.10
N PHE A 26 -3.59 23.87 6.71
CA PHE A 26 -3.22 24.18 8.09
C PHE A 26 -1.71 24.45 8.21
N SER A 27 -1.35 25.58 8.81
CA SER A 27 0.04 25.96 9.09
C SER A 27 0.63 25.08 10.19
N SER A 28 1.93 24.75 10.09
CA SER A 28 2.55 23.84 11.05
C SER A 28 2.70 24.46 12.43
N GLN A 29 2.32 23.72 13.48
CA GLN A 29 2.43 24.19 14.87
C GLN A 29 3.89 24.19 15.38
N VAL A 30 4.74 23.35 14.79
CA VAL A 30 6.10 23.08 15.27
C VAL A 30 7.12 24.04 14.65
N ALA A 31 6.85 24.56 13.44
CA ALA A 31 7.78 25.39 12.69
C ALA A 31 7.07 26.60 12.08
N GLU A 32 7.42 27.81 12.54
CA GLU A 32 6.84 29.07 12.05
C GLU A 32 6.97 29.17 10.52
N ARG A 33 5.90 29.63 9.86
CA ARG A 33 5.82 29.84 8.39
C ARG A 33 6.01 28.57 7.52
N HIS A 34 6.01 27.38 8.12
CA HIS A 34 6.02 26.13 7.38
C HIS A 34 4.62 25.55 7.22
N ASN A 35 4.42 24.81 6.14
CA ASN A 35 3.22 24.02 5.88
C ASN A 35 3.67 22.60 5.56
N ASN A 36 3.52 21.71 6.54
CA ASN A 36 3.99 20.32 6.49
C ASN A 36 2.80 19.39 6.73
N PRO A 37 2.80 18.17 6.17
CA PRO A 37 1.80 17.17 6.52
C PRO A 37 1.94 16.79 8.00
N GLU A 38 0.99 17.21 8.83
CA GLU A 38 1.06 17.06 10.30
C GLU A 38 1.05 15.60 10.75
N VAL A 39 0.49 14.67 9.95
CA VAL A 39 0.60 13.22 10.19
C VAL A 39 2.05 12.68 10.12
N GLU A 40 2.96 13.36 9.42
CA GLU A 40 4.39 13.02 9.35
C GLU A 40 5.22 13.78 10.39
N ALA A 41 4.69 14.86 10.97
CA ALA A 41 5.36 15.66 11.98
C ALA A 41 5.27 14.98 13.36
N ARG A 42 6.42 14.51 13.84
CA ARG A 42 6.53 13.70 15.09
C ARG A 42 6.19 14.45 16.38
N LEU A 43 5.98 15.76 16.30
CA LEU A 43 5.73 16.66 17.43
C LEU A 43 4.36 17.35 17.34
N SER A 44 3.54 16.99 16.36
CA SER A 44 2.17 17.51 16.25
C SER A 44 1.33 17.08 17.45
N SER A 45 0.50 17.99 17.93
CA SER A 45 -0.36 17.76 19.09
C SER A 45 -1.49 16.77 18.79
N LEU A 46 -2.10 16.25 19.85
CA LEU A 46 -3.27 15.39 19.77
C LEU A 46 -4.54 16.13 19.29
N GLU A 47 -4.52 17.46 19.17
CA GLU A 47 -5.63 18.21 18.57
C GLU A 47 -5.57 18.23 17.04
N VAL A 48 -4.39 17.95 16.46
CA VAL A 48 -4.14 17.96 15.01
C VAL A 48 -4.17 16.55 14.40
N VAL A 49 -3.70 15.55 15.15
CA VAL A 49 -3.65 14.14 14.71
C VAL A 49 -4.81 13.35 15.30
N VAL A 50 -5.63 12.77 14.42
CA VAL A 50 -6.83 12.00 14.79
C VAL A 50 -6.44 10.55 15.10
N ASN A 51 -7.24 9.88 15.95
CA ASN A 51 -7.06 8.47 16.30
C ASN A 51 -6.87 7.56 15.06
N PRO A 52 -5.73 6.84 14.95
CA PRO A 52 -5.51 5.91 13.85
C PRO A 52 -6.54 4.77 13.81
N LEU A 53 -7.02 4.46 12.61
CA LEU A 53 -8.01 3.41 12.35
C LEU A 53 -7.35 2.24 11.60
N THR A 54 -7.54 1.01 12.09
CA THR A 54 -7.10 -0.20 11.37
C THR A 54 -8.30 -1.03 10.95
N ILE A 55 -8.43 -1.27 9.64
CA ILE A 55 -9.44 -2.13 9.04
C ILE A 55 -8.73 -3.40 8.58
N SER A 56 -9.17 -4.57 9.05
CA SER A 56 -8.54 -5.85 8.70
C SER A 56 -9.51 -6.81 8.05
N ARG A 57 -9.10 -7.43 6.93
CA ARG A 57 -9.80 -8.56 6.31
C ARG A 57 -9.36 -9.88 6.93
N ASN A 58 -8.09 -9.98 7.33
CA ASN A 58 -7.52 -11.07 8.12
C ASN A 58 -6.13 -10.66 8.67
N LYS A 59 -5.38 -11.61 9.26
CA LYS A 59 -4.05 -11.36 9.84
C LYS A 59 -2.98 -10.89 8.82
N HIS A 60 -3.21 -11.13 7.53
CA HIS A 60 -2.28 -10.83 6.43
C HIS A 60 -2.73 -9.66 5.56
N GLU A 61 -4.03 -9.32 5.56
CA GLU A 61 -4.63 -8.21 4.80
C GLU A 61 -5.26 -7.18 5.76
N LYS A 62 -4.66 -5.99 5.84
CA LYS A 62 -5.17 -4.87 6.64
C LYS A 62 -4.78 -3.51 6.05
N VAL A 63 -5.56 -2.47 6.35
CA VAL A 63 -5.24 -1.07 6.08
C VAL A 63 -5.20 -0.31 7.40
N LEU A 64 -4.13 0.45 7.62
CA LEU A 64 -3.99 1.47 8.66
C LEU A 64 -4.22 2.84 8.02
N ILE A 65 -5.07 3.66 8.65
CA ILE A 65 -5.41 5.02 8.25
C ILE A 65 -5.07 5.93 9.44
N GLU A 66 -4.23 6.93 9.21
CA GLU A 66 -3.77 7.90 10.19
C GLU A 66 -4.19 9.30 9.68
N PRO A 67 -5.33 9.85 10.12
CA PRO A 67 -5.78 11.17 9.69
C PRO A 67 -5.13 12.29 10.51
N SER A 68 -4.93 13.44 9.89
CA SER A 68 -4.69 14.72 10.56
C SER A 68 -5.46 15.82 9.84
N VAL A 69 -5.49 17.03 10.41
CA VAL A 69 -6.23 18.18 9.84
C VAL A 69 -5.88 18.49 8.37
N ASN A 70 -4.63 18.34 7.94
CA ASN A 70 -4.16 18.76 6.60
C ASN A 70 -3.63 17.63 5.71
N SER A 71 -3.56 16.42 6.24
CA SER A 71 -2.92 15.30 5.57
C SER A 71 -3.37 13.98 6.17
N ILE A 72 -3.31 12.92 5.38
CA ILE A 72 -3.61 11.56 5.83
C ILE A 72 -2.47 10.66 5.41
N ARG A 73 -1.93 9.91 6.35
CA ARG A 73 -1.03 8.81 6.06
C ARG A 73 -1.82 7.54 6.08
N VAL A 74 -1.59 6.70 5.09
CA VAL A 74 -2.38 5.49 4.91
C VAL A 74 -1.45 4.37 4.46
N SER A 75 -1.79 3.14 4.82
CA SER A 75 -0.84 2.03 4.86
C SER A 75 -1.54 0.68 4.64
N ILE A 76 -1.25 -0.04 3.53
CA ILE A 76 -1.75 -1.40 3.23
C ILE A 76 -0.75 -2.48 3.67
N LYS A 77 -1.25 -3.53 4.31
CA LYS A 77 -0.58 -4.83 4.34
C LYS A 77 -1.22 -5.70 3.26
N ILE A 78 -0.46 -6.00 2.21
CA ILE A 78 -0.86 -6.87 1.09
C ILE A 78 -0.65 -8.33 1.51
N LYS A 79 -1.50 -9.23 1.02
CA LYS A 79 -1.33 -10.67 1.25
C LYS A 79 -0.09 -11.17 0.50
N GLN A 80 0.78 -11.89 1.20
CA GLN A 80 1.91 -12.60 0.61
C GLN A 80 1.72 -14.08 0.97
N ALA A 81 1.34 -14.92 0.00
CA ALA A 81 1.06 -16.34 0.21
C ALA A 81 2.33 -17.20 0.15
N ASP A 82 3.37 -16.76 -0.56
CA ASP A 82 4.67 -17.42 -0.64
C ASP A 82 5.84 -16.43 -0.78
N GLU A 83 7.06 -16.97 -0.84
CA GLU A 83 8.28 -16.17 -0.98
C GLU A 83 8.40 -15.47 -2.34
N ILE A 84 7.82 -16.02 -3.40
CA ILE A 84 7.82 -15.39 -4.73
C ILE A 84 6.96 -14.12 -4.69
N GLU A 85 5.75 -14.20 -4.14
CA GLU A 85 4.87 -13.04 -3.92
C GLU A 85 5.52 -12.00 -3.00
N ARG A 86 6.22 -12.42 -1.94
CA ARG A 86 7.01 -11.53 -1.07
C ARG A 86 8.07 -10.75 -1.85
N ILE A 87 8.85 -11.44 -2.70
CA ILE A 87 9.90 -10.81 -3.52
C ILE A 87 9.30 -9.91 -4.62
N LEU A 88 8.22 -10.34 -5.26
CA LEU A 88 7.50 -9.58 -6.28
C LEU A 88 6.90 -8.30 -5.68
N CYS A 89 6.17 -8.41 -4.57
CA CYS A 89 5.64 -7.28 -3.82
C CYS A 89 6.74 -6.27 -3.47
N HIS A 90 7.86 -6.72 -2.87
CA HIS A 90 8.98 -5.85 -2.53
C HIS A 90 9.60 -5.15 -3.76
N LYS A 91 9.80 -5.87 -4.88
CA LYS A 91 10.31 -5.28 -6.13
C LYS A 91 9.33 -4.27 -6.74
N PHE A 92 8.04 -4.58 -6.73
CA PHE A 92 6.98 -3.75 -7.27
C PHE A 92 6.79 -2.47 -6.47
N THR A 93 6.67 -2.55 -5.14
CA THR A 93 6.61 -1.38 -4.26
C THR A 93 7.85 -0.50 -4.43
N ARG A 94 9.05 -1.10 -4.53
CA ARG A 94 10.29 -0.35 -4.82
C ARG A 94 10.25 0.35 -6.18
N PHE A 95 9.71 -0.29 -7.22
CA PHE A 95 9.55 0.30 -8.55
C PHE A 95 8.59 1.49 -8.55
N MET A 96 7.46 1.40 -7.82
CA MET A 96 6.52 2.51 -7.65
C MET A 96 7.14 3.67 -6.87
N MET A 97 7.84 3.40 -5.75
CA MET A 97 8.47 4.44 -4.93
C MET A 97 9.55 5.23 -5.68
N ILE A 98 10.28 4.60 -6.61
CA ILE A 98 11.24 5.29 -7.50
C ILE A 98 10.52 6.28 -8.42
N ARG A 99 9.24 6.05 -8.75
CA ARG A 99 8.41 6.90 -9.61
C ARG A 99 7.44 7.80 -8.84
N ALA A 100 7.62 7.94 -7.52
CA ALA A 100 6.76 8.76 -6.66
C ALA A 100 6.68 10.24 -7.09
N GLU A 101 7.61 10.74 -7.91
CA GLU A 101 7.52 12.09 -8.51
C GLU A 101 6.38 12.22 -9.53
N ASN A 102 6.05 11.14 -10.26
CA ASN A 102 4.93 11.10 -11.19
C ASN A 102 3.59 10.81 -10.51
N PHE A 103 3.63 10.33 -9.26
CA PHE A 103 2.45 9.99 -8.46
C PHE A 103 2.54 10.76 -7.13
N ILE A 104 2.16 12.03 -7.15
CA ILE A 104 2.31 13.00 -6.04
C ILE A 104 1.78 12.55 -4.67
N ILE A 105 0.88 11.57 -4.63
CA ILE A 105 0.34 10.97 -3.40
C ILE A 105 1.22 9.87 -2.79
N LEU A 106 2.33 9.47 -3.44
CA LEU A 106 3.16 8.36 -3.01
C LEU A 106 4.32 8.77 -2.10
N ARG A 107 4.46 8.02 -1.01
CA ARG A 107 5.59 8.16 -0.10
C ARG A 107 6.84 7.49 -0.69
N ARG A 108 7.96 8.22 -0.76
CA ARG A 108 9.26 7.72 -1.28
C ARG A 108 9.88 6.58 -0.46
N LYS A 109 9.38 6.34 0.77
CA LYS A 109 9.76 5.24 1.67
C LYS A 109 8.50 4.74 2.40
N PRO A 110 8.32 3.43 2.66
CA PRO A 110 7.19 2.93 3.43
C PRO A 110 7.37 3.24 4.91
N ILE A 111 6.36 2.93 5.72
CA ILE A 111 6.51 2.87 7.18
C ILE A 111 7.03 1.47 7.52
N ILE A 112 7.88 1.33 8.54
CA ILE A 112 8.43 0.04 9.01
C ILE A 112 7.33 -1.02 9.25
N LEU A 113 6.11 -0.58 9.57
CA LEU A 113 5.00 -1.46 9.95
C LEU A 113 4.11 -1.89 8.76
N VAL A 114 4.12 -1.16 7.63
CA VAL A 114 3.10 -1.31 6.56
C VAL A 114 3.55 -0.73 5.19
N ASP A 115 3.15 -1.37 4.08
CA ASP A 115 3.52 -1.05 2.70
C ASP A 115 2.38 -0.39 1.86
N PHE A 116 2.34 0.95 1.81
CA PHE A 116 1.78 1.75 0.67
C PHE A 116 0.24 1.78 0.48
N ILE A 117 -0.31 2.71 -0.33
CA ILE A 117 -1.74 3.06 -0.65
C ILE A 117 -1.74 3.92 -1.96
N ILE A 118 -2.81 4.28 -2.71
CA ILE A 118 -4.00 3.66 -3.36
C ILE A 118 -4.15 4.51 -4.64
N GLN A 119 -4.28 3.92 -5.83
CA GLN A 119 -5.57 3.56 -6.44
C GLN A 119 -5.67 2.07 -6.79
N PHE A 120 -4.59 1.33 -6.51
CA PHE A 120 -4.23 0.11 -7.21
C PHE A 120 -4.52 -1.20 -6.45
N MET A 121 -5.22 -1.24 -5.31
CA MET A 121 -5.27 -2.47 -4.47
C MET A 121 -5.66 -3.76 -5.22
N GLU A 122 -6.73 -3.73 -6.02
CA GLU A 122 -7.14 -4.89 -6.82
C GLU A 122 -6.18 -5.13 -8.01
N GLU A 123 -5.60 -4.06 -8.56
CA GLU A 123 -4.64 -4.11 -9.66
C GLU A 123 -3.27 -4.64 -9.22
N VAL A 124 -2.80 -4.37 -8.00
CA VAL A 124 -1.53 -4.88 -7.45
C VAL A 124 -1.62 -6.37 -7.17
N ASP A 125 -2.69 -6.84 -6.54
CA ASP A 125 -2.90 -8.28 -6.32
C ASP A 125 -2.96 -9.03 -7.66
N LYS A 126 -3.57 -8.43 -8.68
CA LYS A 126 -3.62 -8.94 -10.05
C LYS A 126 -2.24 -8.91 -10.73
N GLU A 127 -1.54 -7.79 -10.72
CA GLU A 127 -0.22 -7.60 -11.32
C GLU A 127 0.84 -8.53 -10.69
N ILE A 128 0.82 -8.71 -9.36
CA ILE A 128 1.68 -9.69 -8.67
C ILE A 128 1.35 -11.12 -9.12
N SER A 129 0.06 -11.44 -9.28
CA SER A 129 -0.38 -12.75 -9.78
C SER A 129 0.04 -12.98 -11.25
N GLU A 130 -0.04 -11.96 -12.10
CA GLU A 130 0.38 -11.99 -13.51
C GLU A 130 1.90 -12.08 -13.64
N MET A 131 2.68 -11.32 -12.86
CA MET A 131 4.13 -11.45 -12.78
C MET A 131 4.56 -12.86 -12.33
N LYS A 132 3.88 -13.44 -11.34
CA LYS A 132 4.12 -14.81 -10.87
C LYS A 132 3.81 -15.85 -11.96
N LEU A 133 2.71 -15.71 -12.68
CA LEU A 133 2.37 -16.57 -13.81
C LEU A 133 3.41 -16.46 -14.94
N SER A 134 3.83 -15.23 -15.27
CA SER A 134 4.87 -14.95 -16.28
C SER A 134 6.22 -15.59 -15.92
N LEU A 135 6.65 -15.47 -14.65
CA LEU A 135 7.86 -16.14 -14.15
C LEU A 135 7.77 -17.66 -14.27
N ASN A 136 6.66 -18.26 -13.85
CA ASN A 136 6.47 -19.72 -13.90
C ASN A 136 6.49 -20.25 -15.35
N THR A 137 5.84 -19.54 -16.29
CA THR A 137 5.85 -19.90 -17.71
C THR A 137 7.26 -19.81 -18.29
N ARG A 138 7.99 -18.71 -18.02
CA ARG A 138 9.37 -18.54 -18.51
C ARG A 138 10.33 -19.58 -17.91
N ALA A 139 10.20 -19.91 -16.63
CA ALA A 139 11.01 -20.94 -15.99
C ALA A 139 10.78 -22.32 -16.63
N ARG A 140 9.53 -22.66 -16.98
CA ARG A 140 9.20 -23.88 -17.72
C ARG A 140 9.85 -23.91 -19.09
N THR A 141 9.69 -22.86 -19.91
CA THR A 141 10.29 -22.80 -21.25
C THR A 141 11.81 -22.92 -21.23
N VAL A 142 12.48 -22.32 -20.23
CA VAL A 142 13.93 -22.46 -20.04
C VAL A 142 14.31 -23.89 -19.67
N ALA A 143 13.58 -24.55 -18.77
CA ALA A 143 13.83 -25.93 -18.39
C ALA A 143 13.62 -26.91 -19.56
N GLU A 144 12.53 -26.77 -20.32
CA GLU A 144 12.25 -27.54 -21.54
C GLU A 144 13.37 -27.34 -22.57
N SER A 145 13.74 -26.09 -22.84
CA SER A 145 14.81 -25.74 -23.81
C SER A 145 16.19 -26.26 -23.40
N TYR A 146 16.47 -26.33 -22.09
CA TYR A 146 17.71 -26.88 -21.56
C TYR A 146 17.74 -28.41 -21.69
N LEU A 147 16.67 -29.11 -21.31
CA LEU A 147 16.59 -30.57 -21.38
C LEU A 147 16.64 -31.10 -22.83
N LEU A 148 16.07 -30.35 -23.78
CA LEU A 148 16.18 -30.63 -25.22
C LEU A 148 17.62 -30.57 -25.76
N GLN A 149 18.61 -30.05 -25.02
CA GLN A 149 20.02 -30.10 -25.41
C GLN A 149 20.71 -31.42 -25.03
N PHE A 150 20.05 -32.28 -24.24
CA PHE A 150 20.57 -33.55 -23.76
C PHE A 150 19.77 -34.77 -24.28
N THR A 151 18.87 -34.54 -25.25
CA THR A 151 18.01 -35.58 -25.86
C THR A 151 18.22 -35.59 -27.38
#